data_AF-A0A1Q6RUE0-F1
#
_entry.id   AF-A0A1Q6RUE0-F1
#
_cell.length_a   1.000
_cell.length_b   1.000
_cell.length_c   1.000
_cell.angle_alpha   90.00
_cell.angle_beta   90.00
_cell.angle_gamma   90.00
#
_symmetry.space_group_name_H-M   'P 1'
#
loop_
_entity.id
_entity.type
_entity.pdbx_description
1 polymer ?
#
loop_
_entity_poly.entity_id
_entity_poly.type
_entity_poly.pdbx_seq_one_letter_code
_entity_poly.pdbx_strand_id
1 'polypeptide(L)'
;MERNDSYKNWKAVTEADFVSLFIKTWFAYISTLRIMYPEAYNRRGDKKYLNRYKEFYRTEGYKKFNVDKNVMASIEKVYQEGRNVIINNYPEYYLWDFYKINEDFEFSYRQVPPDRSECFIVGLKMHRNRGTKWSFIVHGFIRLFGKYYGESYDANIQFQVNISDVLKGSEQYVAEHPDINEQNYLAWLLREINIEVTYKMTEAFEVVIKEKKYGKRVTAKINDLMKQAIATVWAIFSLNAKDDSSKTKEEMEQSRNTYEIIRQRPLNYFIYHMDVKLKPERAEMTASEERWYEELQKDLEKDSVLWFLDFIYRLRNALFHEIIDPLDEEWQIIFKNAYLVLKEIVDLNIGQIQEGSEQPAQD
;
A
#
# COMPACT_ATOMS: atom_id res chain seq x y z
N MET A 1 40.91 -1.65 -7.91
CA MET A 1 40.80 -2.93 -7.17
C MET A 1 39.57 -3.73 -7.62
N GLU A 2 38.90 -3.37 -8.72
CA GLU A 2 37.57 -3.88 -9.12
C GLU A 2 37.57 -5.10 -10.07
N ARG A 3 38.72 -5.48 -10.65
CA ARG A 3 38.75 -6.48 -11.72
C ARG A 3 38.68 -7.94 -11.23
N ASN A 4 38.89 -8.21 -9.94
CA ASN A 4 39.04 -9.58 -9.42
C ASN A 4 37.71 -10.19 -8.95
N ASP A 5 36.71 -9.35 -8.63
CA ASP A 5 35.40 -9.81 -8.14
C ASP A 5 34.49 -10.26 -9.29
N SER A 6 34.57 -9.61 -10.46
CA SER A 6 33.79 -10.00 -11.65
C SER A 6 34.05 -11.46 -12.09
N TYR A 7 35.31 -11.92 -12.03
CA TYR A 7 35.65 -13.30 -12.41
C TYR A 7 35.10 -14.35 -11.44
N LYS A 8 34.97 -14.02 -10.15
CA LYS A 8 34.35 -14.91 -9.15
C LYS A 8 32.84 -14.97 -9.33
N ASN A 9 32.21 -13.83 -9.62
CA ASN A 9 30.77 -13.76 -9.90
C ASN A 9 30.41 -14.58 -11.15
N TRP A 10 31.22 -14.50 -12.22
CA TRP A 10 31.00 -15.32 -13.42
C TRP A 10 31.11 -16.81 -13.15
N LYS A 11 32.02 -17.23 -12.26
CA LYS A 11 32.15 -18.65 -11.88
C LYS A 11 30.96 -19.13 -11.04
N ALA A 12 30.50 -18.33 -10.07
CA ALA A 12 29.33 -18.64 -9.25
C ALA A 12 28.05 -18.78 -10.10
N VAL A 13 27.89 -17.95 -11.15
CA VAL A 13 26.75 -18.02 -12.09
C VAL A 13 26.75 -19.33 -12.89
N THR A 14 27.92 -19.86 -13.26
CA THR A 14 27.98 -21.18 -13.92
C THR A 14 27.64 -22.34 -12.98
N GLU A 15 27.69 -22.12 -11.67
CA GLU A 15 27.43 -23.13 -10.64
C GLU A 15 26.00 -23.02 -10.06
N ALA A 16 25.32 -21.88 -10.17
CA ALA A 16 23.95 -21.64 -9.73
C ALA A 16 23.10 -20.94 -10.83
N ASP A 17 22.33 -21.73 -11.59
CA ASP A 17 21.51 -21.25 -12.73
C ASP A 17 20.11 -20.74 -12.32
N PHE A 18 20.01 -19.93 -11.27
CA PHE A 18 18.70 -19.47 -10.78
C PHE A 18 17.99 -18.50 -11.73
N VAL A 19 18.76 -17.72 -12.49
CA VAL A 19 18.21 -16.79 -13.49
C VAL A 19 17.55 -17.56 -14.63
N SER A 20 18.19 -18.59 -15.19
CA SER A 20 17.55 -19.35 -16.26
C SER A 20 16.40 -20.21 -15.74
N LEU A 21 16.48 -20.73 -14.51
CA LEU A 21 15.34 -21.38 -13.86
C LEU A 21 14.16 -20.43 -13.72
N PHE A 22 14.40 -19.21 -13.22
CA PHE A 22 13.38 -18.17 -13.13
C PHE A 22 12.75 -17.87 -14.50
N ILE A 23 13.55 -17.67 -15.56
CA ILE A 23 13.07 -17.40 -16.91
C ILE A 23 12.19 -18.55 -17.43
N LYS A 24 12.64 -19.80 -17.28
CA LYS A 24 11.87 -20.99 -17.69
C LYS A 24 10.53 -21.06 -16.95
N THR A 25 10.55 -20.87 -15.63
CA THR A 25 9.33 -20.89 -14.81
C THR A 25 8.41 -19.72 -15.14
N TRP A 26 8.94 -18.54 -15.48
CA TRP A 26 8.14 -17.41 -15.96
C TRP A 26 7.38 -17.76 -17.25
N PHE A 27 8.04 -18.38 -18.23
CA PHE A 27 7.36 -18.79 -19.46
C PHE A 27 6.32 -19.90 -19.20
N ALA A 28 6.61 -20.84 -18.31
CA ALA A 28 5.64 -21.83 -17.88
C ALA A 28 4.43 -21.16 -17.22
N TYR A 29 4.64 -20.22 -16.30
CA TYR A 29 3.60 -19.42 -15.66
C TYR A 29 2.70 -18.74 -16.68
N ILE A 30 3.27 -17.96 -17.61
CA ILE A 30 2.48 -17.31 -18.66
C ILE A 30 1.73 -18.33 -19.52
N SER A 31 2.32 -19.48 -19.82
CA SER A 31 1.66 -20.53 -20.60
C SER A 31 0.45 -21.10 -19.86
N THR A 32 0.55 -21.34 -18.55
CA THR A 32 -0.61 -21.77 -17.74
C THR A 32 -1.72 -20.72 -17.75
N LEU A 33 -1.39 -19.43 -17.60
CA LEU A 33 -2.39 -18.36 -17.65
C LEU A 33 -3.10 -18.26 -19.00
N ARG A 34 -2.41 -18.55 -20.10
CA ARG A 34 -3.02 -18.56 -21.44
C ARG A 34 -4.06 -19.66 -21.61
N ILE A 35 -3.85 -20.79 -20.95
CA ILE A 35 -4.81 -21.91 -20.93
C ILE A 35 -5.98 -21.59 -20.00
N MET A 36 -5.72 -21.05 -18.81
CA MET A 36 -6.75 -20.74 -17.83
C MET A 36 -7.66 -19.58 -18.26
N TYR A 37 -7.15 -18.60 -18.99
CA TYR A 37 -7.87 -17.38 -19.36
C TYR A 37 -7.74 -17.06 -20.87
N PRO A 38 -8.20 -17.93 -21.77
CA PRO A 38 -8.06 -17.71 -23.21
C PRO A 38 -8.70 -16.39 -23.68
N GLU A 39 -9.75 -15.93 -23.00
CA GLU A 39 -10.44 -14.66 -23.25
C GLU A 39 -9.59 -13.42 -22.95
N ALA A 40 -8.54 -13.56 -22.14
CA ALA A 40 -7.59 -12.49 -21.85
C ALA A 40 -6.54 -12.30 -22.95
N TYR A 41 -6.69 -12.98 -24.10
CA TYR A 41 -5.76 -12.91 -25.23
C TYR A 41 -5.41 -11.48 -25.64
N ASN A 42 -4.10 -11.26 -25.75
CA ASN A 42 -3.55 -9.99 -26.15
C ASN A 42 -2.27 -10.21 -26.96
N ARG A 43 -2.21 -9.63 -28.15
CA ARG A 43 -1.00 -9.63 -28.99
C ARG A 43 0.13 -8.78 -28.41
N ARG A 44 -0.18 -7.81 -27.53
CA ARG A 44 0.79 -6.83 -26.99
C ARG A 44 0.94 -6.96 -25.47
N GLY A 45 1.54 -8.07 -25.03
CA GLY A 45 2.02 -8.26 -23.66
C GLY A 45 1.08 -8.98 -22.70
N ASP A 46 1.64 -9.43 -21.57
CA ASP A 46 1.01 -10.39 -20.66
C ASP A 46 0.13 -9.77 -19.57
N LYS A 47 0.06 -8.43 -19.50
CA LYS A 47 -0.61 -7.70 -18.41
C LYS A 47 -2.10 -8.07 -18.22
N LYS A 48 -2.82 -8.41 -19.28
CA LYS A 48 -4.23 -8.85 -19.18
C LYS A 48 -4.35 -10.18 -18.45
N TYR A 49 -3.52 -11.16 -18.80
CA TYR A 49 -3.45 -12.46 -18.13
C TYR A 49 -3.12 -12.31 -16.64
N LEU A 50 -2.10 -11.50 -16.33
CA LEU A 50 -1.68 -11.24 -14.95
C LEU A 50 -2.78 -10.56 -14.12
N ASN A 51 -3.50 -9.60 -14.71
CA ASN A 51 -4.62 -8.95 -14.03
C ASN A 51 -5.78 -9.92 -13.76
N ARG A 52 -6.10 -10.81 -14.72
CA ARG A 52 -7.10 -11.87 -14.53
C ARG A 52 -6.69 -12.85 -13.43
N TYR A 53 -5.43 -13.28 -13.43
CA TYR A 53 -4.94 -14.17 -12.39
C TYR A 53 -5.02 -13.53 -11.00
N LYS A 54 -4.67 -12.24 -10.85
CA LYS A 54 -4.83 -11.52 -9.59
C LYS A 54 -6.29 -11.38 -9.15
N GLU A 55 -7.20 -11.18 -10.10
CA GLU A 55 -8.65 -11.15 -9.82
C GLU A 55 -9.12 -12.52 -9.30
N PHE A 56 -8.75 -13.60 -10.00
CA PHE A 56 -8.99 -14.97 -9.56
C PHE A 56 -8.40 -15.26 -8.18
N TYR A 57 -7.14 -14.89 -7.94
CA TYR A 57 -6.47 -15.10 -6.66
C TYR A 57 -7.19 -14.38 -5.52
N ARG A 58 -7.69 -13.15 -5.76
CA ARG A 58 -8.45 -12.39 -4.75
C ARG A 58 -9.76 -13.05 -4.34
N THR A 59 -10.41 -13.79 -5.23
CA THR A 59 -11.76 -14.34 -5.00
C THR A 59 -11.74 -15.81 -4.59
N GLU A 60 -10.99 -16.64 -5.31
CA GLU A 60 -11.04 -18.09 -5.18
C GLU A 60 -9.66 -18.72 -5.09
N GLY A 61 -8.69 -18.22 -5.85
CA GLY A 61 -7.37 -18.80 -5.95
C GLY A 61 -6.60 -18.85 -4.63
N TYR A 62 -6.80 -17.88 -3.73
CA TYR A 62 -6.17 -17.89 -2.41
C TYR A 62 -6.56 -19.10 -1.55
N LYS A 63 -7.73 -19.71 -1.77
CA LYS A 63 -8.17 -20.92 -1.06
C LYS A 63 -7.49 -22.17 -1.58
N LYS A 64 -7.04 -22.14 -2.84
CA LYS A 64 -6.39 -23.25 -3.54
C LYS A 64 -4.87 -23.17 -3.41
N PHE A 65 -4.30 -21.98 -3.27
CA PHE A 65 -2.89 -21.81 -3.02
C PHE A 65 -2.58 -22.08 -1.54
N ASN A 66 -1.96 -23.22 -1.25
CA ASN A 66 -1.45 -23.47 0.08
C ASN A 66 -0.20 -22.61 0.30
N VAL A 67 -0.38 -21.50 1.01
CA VAL A 67 0.69 -20.60 1.42
C VAL A 67 1.38 -21.21 2.64
N ASP A 68 2.27 -22.17 2.39
CA ASP A 68 3.03 -22.81 3.47
C ASP A 68 4.17 -21.90 3.98
N LYS A 69 4.81 -22.33 5.08
CA LYS A 69 5.89 -21.56 5.71
C LYS A 69 7.10 -21.36 4.78
N ASN A 70 7.37 -22.29 3.86
CA ASN A 70 8.51 -22.20 2.96
C ASN A 70 8.25 -21.20 1.84
N VAL A 71 7.02 -21.20 1.29
CA VAL A 71 6.56 -20.21 0.32
C VAL A 71 6.64 -18.82 0.94
N MET A 72 6.11 -18.64 2.16
CA MET A 72 6.16 -17.33 2.82
C MET A 72 7.57 -16.87 3.15
N ALA A 73 8.45 -17.76 3.64
CA ALA A 73 9.86 -17.43 3.85
C ALA A 73 10.55 -17.02 2.54
N SER A 74 10.18 -17.63 1.42
CA SER A 74 10.71 -17.24 0.10
C SER A 74 10.19 -15.88 -0.34
N ILE A 75 8.89 -15.58 -0.16
CA ILE A 75 8.34 -14.26 -0.47
C ILE A 75 8.98 -13.19 0.43
N GLU A 76 9.18 -13.48 1.71
CA GLU A 76 9.87 -12.61 2.66
C GLU A 76 11.28 -12.28 2.20
N LYS A 77 12.02 -13.30 1.76
CA LYS A 77 13.38 -13.07 1.26
C LYS A 77 13.39 -12.22 -0.01
N VAL A 78 12.44 -12.44 -0.93
CA VAL A 78 12.27 -11.57 -2.10
C VAL A 78 11.95 -10.13 -1.70
N TYR A 79 11.11 -9.95 -0.68
CA TYR A 79 10.75 -8.64 -0.14
C TYR A 79 11.97 -7.92 0.42
N GLN A 80 12.69 -8.55 1.35
CA GLN A 80 13.83 -7.96 2.05
C GLN A 80 14.95 -7.58 1.07
N GLU A 81 15.39 -8.52 0.23
CA GLU A 81 16.47 -8.25 -0.72
C GLU A 81 16.03 -7.30 -1.82
N GLY A 82 14.82 -7.48 -2.37
CA GLY A 82 14.28 -6.59 -3.38
C GLY A 82 14.15 -5.15 -2.87
N ARG A 83 13.81 -4.97 -1.59
CA ARG A 83 13.77 -3.68 -0.93
C ARG A 83 15.13 -3.04 -0.84
N ASN A 84 16.12 -3.77 -0.32
CA ASN A 84 17.49 -3.26 -0.16
C ASN A 84 18.05 -2.79 -1.49
N VAL A 85 17.90 -3.62 -2.53
CA VAL A 85 18.35 -3.29 -3.89
C VAL A 85 17.61 -2.07 -4.45
N ILE A 86 16.29 -1.97 -4.25
CA ILE A 86 15.51 -0.81 -4.74
C ILE A 86 15.92 0.47 -4.02
N ILE A 87 16.11 0.47 -2.70
CA ILE A 87 16.54 1.67 -1.98
C ILE A 87 17.91 2.16 -2.47
N ASN A 88 18.85 1.23 -2.63
CA ASN A 88 20.24 1.58 -2.93
C ASN A 88 20.45 1.94 -4.40
N ASN A 89 19.74 1.28 -5.31
CA ASN A 89 20.03 1.37 -6.75
C ASN A 89 18.89 1.99 -7.57
N TYR A 90 17.64 1.96 -7.07
CA TYR A 90 16.46 2.40 -7.82
C TYR A 90 15.40 3.10 -6.94
N PRO A 91 15.77 4.17 -6.22
CA PRO A 91 14.90 4.81 -5.22
C PRO A 91 13.56 5.31 -5.81
N GLU A 92 13.49 5.56 -7.12
CA GLU A 92 12.28 5.98 -7.83
C GLU A 92 11.15 4.94 -7.80
N TYR A 93 11.48 3.66 -7.56
CA TYR A 93 10.50 2.58 -7.47
C TYR A 93 10.02 2.28 -6.05
N TYR A 94 10.72 2.77 -5.02
CA TYR A 94 10.47 2.40 -3.63
C TYR A 94 9.01 2.63 -3.20
N LEU A 95 8.48 3.85 -3.41
CA LEU A 95 7.09 4.17 -3.10
C LEU A 95 6.10 3.24 -3.81
N TRP A 96 6.33 2.96 -5.09
CA TRP A 96 5.36 2.27 -5.93
C TRP A 96 5.37 0.75 -5.75
N ASP A 97 6.51 0.21 -5.33
CA ASP A 97 6.70 -1.22 -5.13
C ASP A 97 6.27 -1.66 -3.73
N PHE A 98 6.50 -0.80 -2.74
CA PHE A 98 6.27 -1.10 -1.33
C PHE A 98 5.09 -0.34 -0.72
N TYR A 99 4.47 0.60 -1.44
CA TYR A 99 3.29 1.31 -0.94
C TYR A 99 2.21 1.47 -2.02
N LYS A 100 1.01 1.81 -1.57
CA LYS A 100 -0.18 2.06 -2.37
C LYS A 100 -0.86 3.32 -1.86
N ILE A 101 -1.16 4.22 -2.77
CA ILE A 101 -2.09 5.33 -2.47
C ILE A 101 -3.51 4.77 -2.41
N ASN A 102 -4.21 5.01 -1.30
CA ASN A 102 -5.56 4.51 -1.12
C ASN A 102 -6.58 5.37 -1.86
N GLU A 103 -6.90 4.99 -3.11
CA GLU A 103 -7.93 5.67 -3.92
C GLU A 103 -9.34 5.55 -3.33
N ASP A 104 -9.58 4.57 -2.45
CA ASP A 104 -10.87 4.36 -1.77
C ASP A 104 -10.95 5.10 -0.43
N PHE A 105 -9.95 5.95 -0.12
CA PHE A 105 -9.92 6.70 1.14
C PHE A 105 -11.06 7.72 1.21
N GLU A 106 -11.89 7.59 2.25
CA GLU A 106 -13.02 8.47 2.53
C GLU A 106 -13.25 8.56 4.04
N PHE A 107 -13.02 9.75 4.58
CA PHE A 107 -13.15 10.09 5.99
C PHE A 107 -14.27 11.13 6.21
N SER A 108 -15.05 10.95 7.27
CA SER A 108 -16.07 11.92 7.70
C SER A 108 -16.25 11.84 9.22
N TYR A 109 -15.85 12.90 9.93
CA TYR A 109 -16.20 13.13 11.33
C TYR A 109 -17.40 14.06 11.45
N ARG A 110 -18.35 13.72 12.33
CA ARG A 110 -19.59 14.50 12.52
C ARG A 110 -19.85 14.72 14.00
N GLN A 111 -20.02 15.98 14.38
CA GLN A 111 -20.49 16.42 15.69
C GLN A 111 -21.71 17.32 15.49
N VAL A 112 -22.89 16.74 15.63
CA VAL A 112 -24.19 17.43 15.48
C VAL A 112 -25.08 17.02 16.64
N PRO A 113 -25.49 17.94 17.54
CA PRO A 113 -26.41 17.63 18.63
C PRO A 113 -27.80 17.23 18.08
N PRO A 114 -28.61 16.51 18.87
CA PRO A 114 -29.93 16.03 18.43
C PRO A 114 -30.89 17.15 17.99
N ASP A 115 -30.77 18.33 18.59
CA ASP A 115 -31.57 19.51 18.28
C ASP A 115 -31.11 20.25 17.01
N ARG A 116 -29.98 19.86 16.43
CA ARG A 116 -29.35 20.46 15.24
C ARG A 116 -29.12 21.97 15.39
N SER A 117 -28.92 22.44 16.61
CA SER A 117 -28.66 23.85 16.92
C SER A 117 -27.30 24.34 16.40
N GLU A 118 -26.34 23.42 16.33
CA GLU A 118 -25.03 23.63 15.74
C GLU A 118 -24.61 22.42 14.89
N CYS A 119 -23.56 22.60 14.10
CA CYS A 119 -22.99 21.53 13.29
C CYS A 119 -21.50 21.75 13.14
N PHE A 120 -20.76 20.66 13.27
CA PHE A 120 -19.35 20.58 12.93
C PHE A 120 -19.08 19.25 12.24
N ILE A 121 -18.77 19.31 10.95
CA ILE A 121 -18.44 18.13 10.13
C ILE A 121 -17.11 18.41 9.44
N VAL A 122 -16.21 17.44 9.49
CA VAL A 122 -14.93 17.45 8.78
C VAL A 122 -14.88 16.21 7.91
N GLY A 123 -14.52 16.35 6.64
CA GLY A 123 -14.33 15.19 5.78
C GLY A 123 -13.17 15.35 4.82
N LEU A 124 -12.56 14.22 4.47
CA LEU A 124 -11.47 14.11 3.52
C LEU A 124 -11.75 12.96 2.55
N LYS A 125 -11.39 13.12 1.29
CA LYS A 125 -11.55 12.08 0.26
C LYS A 125 -10.40 12.09 -0.72
N MET A 126 -9.91 10.90 -1.07
CA MET A 126 -8.88 10.74 -2.09
C MET A 126 -9.51 10.69 -3.48
N HIS A 127 -8.91 11.40 -4.43
CA HIS A 127 -9.26 11.35 -5.85
C HIS A 127 -8.02 11.16 -6.69
N ARG A 128 -8.07 10.20 -7.63
CA ARG A 128 -7.04 10.05 -8.66
C ARG A 128 -7.48 10.70 -9.96
N ASN A 129 -6.73 11.68 -10.43
CA ASN A 129 -6.91 12.19 -11.78
C ASN A 129 -6.24 11.23 -12.78
N ARG A 130 -7.07 10.52 -13.56
CA ARG A 130 -6.59 9.50 -14.52
C ARG A 130 -6.02 10.09 -15.80
N GLY A 131 -6.16 11.39 -16.04
CA GLY A 131 -5.62 12.09 -17.21
C GLY A 131 -4.12 12.37 -17.13
N THR A 132 -3.52 12.30 -15.95
CA THR A 132 -2.10 12.60 -15.72
C THR A 132 -1.43 11.46 -14.94
N LYS A 133 -0.13 11.23 -15.21
CA LYS A 133 0.65 10.20 -14.53
C LYS A 133 0.80 10.59 -13.05
N TRP A 134 0.29 9.74 -12.15
CA TRP A 134 0.40 9.88 -10.69
C TRP A 134 -0.19 11.16 -10.09
N SER A 135 -1.35 11.61 -10.57
CA SER A 135 -2.07 12.73 -9.97
C SER A 135 -3.07 12.28 -8.90
N PHE A 136 -2.77 12.63 -7.65
CA PHE A 136 -3.57 12.29 -6.48
C PHE A 136 -3.95 13.58 -5.75
N ILE A 137 -5.24 13.76 -5.52
CA ILE A 137 -5.81 14.97 -4.93
C ILE A 137 -6.61 14.56 -3.69
N VAL A 138 -6.27 15.14 -2.55
CA VAL A 138 -7.08 15.05 -1.34
C VAL A 138 -8.07 16.22 -1.37
N HIS A 139 -9.35 15.90 -1.46
CA HIS A 139 -10.43 16.87 -1.28
C HIS A 139 -10.82 16.91 0.18
N GLY A 140 -10.85 18.11 0.76
CA GLY A 140 -11.33 18.33 2.10
C GLY A 140 -12.56 19.24 2.13
N PHE A 141 -13.45 18.97 3.06
CA PHE A 141 -14.57 19.86 3.35
C PHE A 141 -14.82 19.97 4.86
N ILE A 142 -15.29 21.14 5.27
CA ILE A 142 -15.66 21.42 6.64
C ILE A 142 -16.97 22.20 6.63
N ARG A 143 -18.00 21.62 7.24
CA ARG A 143 -19.29 22.28 7.43
C ARG A 143 -19.39 22.73 8.86
N LEU A 144 -19.62 24.03 9.06
CA LEU A 144 -19.88 24.60 10.36
C LEU A 144 -21.07 25.56 10.32
N PHE A 145 -22.02 25.38 11.23
CA PHE A 145 -23.06 26.38 11.49
C PHE A 145 -23.47 26.37 12.95
N GLY A 146 -24.06 27.46 13.41
CA GLY A 146 -24.60 27.59 14.76
C GLY A 146 -24.86 29.03 15.15
N LYS A 147 -25.08 29.27 16.44
CA LYS A 147 -25.27 30.61 17.01
C LYS A 147 -24.36 30.79 18.22
N TYR A 148 -23.60 31.88 18.24
CA TYR A 148 -22.66 32.19 19.33
C TYR A 148 -22.84 33.64 19.76
N TYR A 149 -23.19 33.85 21.04
CA TYR A 149 -23.49 35.18 21.60
C TYR A 149 -24.49 36.01 20.77
N GLY A 150 -25.54 35.39 20.26
CA GLY A 150 -26.58 36.10 19.50
C GLY A 150 -26.32 36.21 18.00
N GLU A 151 -25.07 36.02 17.55
CA GLU A 151 -24.66 36.08 16.14
C GLU A 151 -24.61 34.65 15.55
N SER A 152 -25.21 34.47 14.38
CA SER A 152 -25.19 33.19 13.67
C SER A 152 -23.96 33.07 12.78
N TYR A 153 -23.35 31.89 12.75
CA TYR A 153 -22.32 31.54 11.79
C TYR A 153 -22.77 30.37 10.93
N ASP A 154 -22.37 30.40 9.66
CA ASP A 154 -22.72 29.41 8.66
C ASP A 154 -21.65 29.48 7.55
N ALA A 155 -20.84 28.43 7.48
CA ALA A 155 -19.79 28.28 6.48
C ALA A 155 -19.67 26.84 5.98
N ASN A 156 -19.35 26.73 4.70
CA ASN A 156 -18.95 25.50 4.04
C ASN A 156 -17.57 25.76 3.45
N ILE A 157 -16.54 25.24 4.10
CA ILE A 157 -15.15 25.45 3.74
C ILE A 157 -14.74 24.25 2.91
N GLN A 158 -14.21 24.48 1.71
CA GLN A 158 -13.72 23.44 0.83
C GLN A 158 -12.27 23.75 0.46
N PHE A 159 -11.45 22.71 0.38
CA PHE A 159 -10.06 22.82 -0.04
C PHE A 159 -9.64 21.57 -0.80
N GLN A 160 -8.60 21.71 -1.61
CA GLN A 160 -8.02 20.61 -2.37
C GLN A 160 -6.50 20.67 -2.26
N VAL A 161 -5.89 19.50 -2.13
CA VAL A 161 -4.44 19.35 -1.97
C VAL A 161 -3.97 18.35 -3.00
N ASN A 162 -3.12 18.80 -3.92
CA ASN A 162 -2.43 17.90 -4.82
C ASN A 162 -1.21 17.32 -4.10
N ILE A 163 -1.29 16.05 -3.69
CA ILE A 163 -0.21 15.41 -2.94
C ILE A 163 0.89 14.87 -3.86
N SER A 164 0.73 14.95 -5.18
CA SER A 164 1.69 14.41 -6.14
C SER A 164 3.09 14.96 -6.00
N ASP A 165 3.25 16.21 -5.55
CA ASP A 165 4.58 16.80 -5.38
C ASP A 165 5.30 16.21 -4.16
N VAL A 166 4.56 15.93 -3.08
CA VAL A 166 5.07 15.14 -1.95
C VAL A 166 5.47 13.73 -2.39
N LEU A 167 4.62 13.07 -3.20
CA LEU A 167 4.92 11.72 -3.70
C LEU A 167 6.17 11.69 -4.61
N LYS A 168 6.38 12.73 -5.44
CA LYS A 168 7.60 12.86 -6.26
C LYS A 168 8.85 13.09 -5.42
N GLY A 169 8.74 13.80 -4.30
CA GLY A 169 9.84 14.01 -3.35
C GLY A 169 10.33 12.72 -2.68
N SER A 170 9.57 11.62 -2.78
CA SER A 170 9.95 10.32 -2.23
C SER A 170 11.29 9.82 -2.75
N GLU A 171 11.56 9.95 -4.06
CA GLU A 171 12.78 9.43 -4.68
C GLU A 171 14.01 10.07 -4.03
N GLN A 172 14.01 11.40 -3.97
CA GLN A 172 15.07 12.17 -3.33
C GLN A 172 15.22 11.80 -1.85
N TYR A 173 14.11 11.71 -1.11
CA TYR A 173 14.16 11.40 0.31
C TYR A 173 14.76 10.02 0.60
N VAL A 174 14.40 8.99 -0.19
CA VAL A 174 14.97 7.65 -0.06
C VAL A 174 16.46 7.64 -0.40
N ALA A 175 16.86 8.34 -1.47
CA ALA A 175 18.27 8.45 -1.86
C ALA A 175 19.13 9.12 -0.78
N GLU A 176 18.58 10.08 -0.04
CA GLU A 176 19.27 10.76 1.07
C GLU A 176 19.28 9.94 2.36
N HIS A 177 18.46 8.88 2.47
CA HIS A 177 18.30 8.06 3.68
C HIS A 177 18.30 6.55 3.36
N PRO A 178 19.43 5.98 2.91
CA PRO A 178 19.51 4.58 2.49
C PRO A 178 19.20 3.57 3.61
N ASP A 179 19.44 3.94 4.88
CA ASP A 179 19.15 3.09 6.05
C ASP A 179 17.74 3.28 6.62
N ILE A 180 16.86 4.02 5.93
CA ILE A 180 15.51 4.27 6.43
C ILE A 180 14.73 2.96 6.53
N ASN A 181 14.00 2.76 7.63
CA ASN A 181 13.03 1.67 7.72
C ASN A 181 11.65 2.09 7.19
N GLU A 182 10.81 1.12 6.87
CA GLU A 182 9.51 1.31 6.24
C GLU A 182 8.55 2.14 7.08
N GLN A 183 8.61 1.97 8.41
CA GLN A 183 7.76 2.68 9.35
C GLN A 183 8.12 4.16 9.44
N ASN A 184 9.41 4.47 9.50
CA ASN A 184 9.94 5.83 9.50
C ASN A 184 9.68 6.52 8.16
N TYR A 185 9.82 5.80 7.05
CA TYR A 185 9.48 6.32 5.72
C TYR A 185 7.98 6.63 5.61
N LEU A 186 7.10 5.72 6.07
CA LEU A 186 5.66 5.95 6.05
C LEU A 186 5.27 7.14 6.94
N ALA A 187 5.85 7.23 8.14
CA ALA A 187 5.62 8.34 9.06
C ALA A 187 6.06 9.68 8.45
N TRP A 188 7.22 9.72 7.79
CA TRP A 188 7.67 10.90 7.04
C TRP A 188 6.67 11.28 5.95
N LEU A 189 6.30 10.33 5.08
CA LEU A 189 5.41 10.61 3.95
C LEU A 189 4.05 11.15 4.42
N LEU A 190 3.48 10.53 5.44
CA LEU A 190 2.22 10.97 6.05
C LEU A 190 2.35 12.34 6.70
N ARG A 191 3.48 12.65 7.34
CA ARG A 191 3.76 13.97 7.91
C ARG A 191 3.79 15.05 6.82
N GLU A 192 4.50 14.83 5.73
CA GLU A 192 4.60 15.80 4.64
C GLU A 192 3.22 16.05 4.00
N ILE A 193 2.42 15.01 3.77
CA ILE A 193 1.04 15.16 3.30
C ILE A 193 0.19 15.94 4.31
N ASN A 194 0.31 15.64 5.61
CA ASN A 194 -0.46 16.31 6.66
C ASN A 194 -0.11 17.81 6.79
N ILE A 195 1.15 18.18 6.57
CA ILE A 195 1.59 19.59 6.54
C ILE A 195 0.85 20.34 5.43
N GLU A 196 0.86 19.80 4.21
CA GLU A 196 0.16 20.40 3.06
C GLU A 196 -1.36 20.50 3.27
N VAL A 197 -1.97 19.44 3.84
CA VAL A 197 -3.39 19.44 4.19
C VAL A 197 -3.73 20.48 5.23
N THR A 198 -2.91 20.59 6.28
CA THR A 198 -3.09 21.58 7.35
C THR A 198 -2.98 22.99 6.79
N TYR A 199 -1.95 23.26 5.99
CA TYR A 199 -1.72 24.56 5.35
C TYR A 199 -2.91 24.99 4.49
N LYS A 200 -3.35 24.12 3.57
CA LYS A 200 -4.49 24.41 2.67
C LYS A 200 -5.81 24.56 3.40
N MET A 201 -6.02 23.78 4.46
CA MET A 201 -7.18 23.94 5.34
C MET A 201 -7.17 25.30 6.04
N THR A 202 -6.03 25.72 6.61
CA THR A 202 -5.89 27.04 7.25
C THR A 202 -6.14 28.18 6.27
N GLU A 203 -5.55 28.14 5.06
CA GLU A 203 -5.83 29.13 4.00
C GLU A 203 -7.34 29.24 3.72
N ALA A 204 -8.03 28.10 3.58
CA ALA A 204 -9.46 28.08 3.30
C ALA A 204 -10.32 28.67 4.43
N PHE A 205 -9.95 28.43 5.71
CA PHE A 205 -10.59 29.08 6.85
C PHE A 205 -10.39 30.60 6.83
N GLU A 206 -9.17 31.07 6.57
CA GLU A 206 -8.88 32.50 6.53
C GLU A 206 -9.68 33.24 5.46
N VAL A 207 -9.83 32.63 4.27
CA VAL A 207 -10.65 33.18 3.18
C VAL A 207 -12.09 33.37 3.67
N VAL A 208 -12.70 32.35 4.27
CA VAL A 208 -14.08 32.42 4.76
C VAL A 208 -14.25 33.45 5.86
N ILE A 209 -13.31 33.55 6.81
CA ILE A 209 -13.35 34.56 7.88
C ILE A 209 -13.30 35.97 7.28
N LYS A 210 -12.42 36.20 6.28
CA LYS A 210 -12.29 37.49 5.59
C LYS A 210 -13.55 37.85 4.78
N GLU A 211 -14.15 36.89 4.09
CA GLU A 211 -15.34 37.10 3.24
C GLU A 211 -16.61 37.36 4.05
N LYS A 212 -16.84 36.57 5.12
CA LYS A 212 -18.08 36.62 5.90
C LYS A 212 -18.12 37.77 6.91
N LYS A 213 -16.97 38.38 7.23
CA LYS A 213 -16.85 39.55 8.12
C LYS A 213 -17.55 39.38 9.47
N TYR A 214 -17.41 38.20 10.08
CA TYR A 214 -17.98 37.90 11.38
C TYR A 214 -17.49 38.85 12.48
N GLY A 215 -18.29 39.03 13.53
CA GLY A 215 -17.88 39.73 14.73
C GLY A 215 -16.67 39.07 15.40
N LYS A 216 -15.92 39.83 16.21
CA LYS A 216 -14.69 39.34 16.89
C LYS A 216 -14.91 38.05 17.68
N ARG A 217 -16.06 37.91 18.36
CA ARG A 217 -16.40 36.74 19.17
C ARG A 217 -16.68 35.50 18.31
N VAL A 218 -17.44 35.65 17.23
CA VAL A 218 -17.72 34.56 16.29
C VAL A 218 -16.45 34.15 15.55
N THR A 219 -15.60 35.11 15.17
CA THR A 219 -14.29 34.84 14.59
C THR A 219 -13.41 33.99 15.52
N ALA A 220 -13.38 34.30 16.82
CA ALA A 220 -12.66 33.49 17.80
C ALA A 220 -13.22 32.05 17.88
N LYS A 221 -14.55 31.89 17.91
CA LYS A 221 -15.21 30.57 17.89
C LYS A 221 -14.86 29.78 16.62
N ILE A 222 -14.84 30.41 15.44
CA ILE A 222 -14.46 29.75 14.18
C ILE A 222 -12.99 29.35 14.21
N ASN A 223 -12.10 30.16 14.77
CA ASN A 223 -10.69 29.79 14.94
C ASN A 223 -10.50 28.59 15.87
N ASP A 224 -11.32 28.45 16.91
CA ASP A 224 -11.27 27.26 17.76
C ASP A 224 -11.83 26.03 17.05
N LEU A 225 -12.88 26.16 16.24
CA LEU A 225 -13.36 25.10 15.35
C LEU A 225 -12.32 24.70 14.29
N MET A 226 -11.52 25.66 13.79
CA MET A 226 -10.39 25.37 12.90
C MET A 226 -9.34 24.50 13.60
N LYS A 227 -8.93 24.86 14.83
CA LYS A 227 -8.01 24.03 15.61
C LYS A 227 -8.56 22.63 15.85
N GLN A 228 -9.86 22.53 16.15
CA GLN A 228 -10.53 21.25 16.30
C GLN A 228 -10.49 20.43 15.00
N ALA A 229 -10.75 21.05 13.85
CA ALA A 229 -10.66 20.38 12.55
C ALA A 229 -9.24 19.91 12.24
N ILE A 230 -8.23 20.73 12.51
CA ILE A 230 -6.81 20.35 12.40
C ILE A 230 -6.50 19.14 13.27
N ALA A 231 -6.90 19.16 14.54
CA ALA A 231 -6.67 18.04 15.46
C ALA A 231 -7.38 16.75 14.99
N THR A 232 -8.60 16.86 14.47
CA THR A 232 -9.33 15.71 13.88
C THR A 232 -8.60 15.12 12.69
N VAL A 233 -8.08 15.96 11.78
CA VAL A 233 -7.29 15.50 10.63
C VAL A 233 -5.99 14.85 11.10
N TRP A 234 -5.26 15.47 12.04
CA TRP A 234 -4.01 14.91 12.57
C TRP A 234 -4.19 13.54 13.22
N ALA A 235 -5.30 13.31 13.91
CA ALA A 235 -5.62 12.00 14.47
C ALA A 235 -5.72 10.91 13.39
N ILE A 236 -6.26 11.21 12.21
CA ILE A 236 -6.33 10.28 11.07
C ILE A 236 -4.94 9.93 10.55
N PHE A 237 -4.09 10.93 10.30
CA PHE A 237 -2.71 10.68 9.84
C PHE A 237 -1.90 9.91 10.89
N SER A 238 -2.12 10.21 12.18
CA SER A 238 -1.47 9.51 13.28
C SER A 238 -1.93 8.06 13.37
N LEU A 239 -3.23 7.78 13.14
CA LEU A 239 -3.78 6.43 13.09
C LEU A 239 -3.26 5.65 11.86
N ASN A 240 -3.10 6.29 10.70
CA ASN A 240 -2.48 5.68 9.53
C ASN A 240 -1.02 5.28 9.80
N ALA A 241 -0.28 6.11 10.52
CA ALA A 241 1.11 5.84 10.89
C ALA A 241 1.24 4.86 12.06
N LYS A 242 0.14 4.51 12.75
CA LYS A 242 0.18 3.67 13.94
C LYS A 242 0.36 2.21 13.55
N ASP A 243 1.33 1.55 14.18
CA ASP A 243 1.53 0.12 14.00
C ASP A 243 0.30 -0.68 14.45
N ASP A 244 -0.01 -1.76 13.74
CA ASP A 244 -1.18 -2.60 14.00
C ASP A 244 -1.15 -3.21 15.41
N SER A 245 0.02 -3.60 15.93
CA SER A 245 0.18 -4.15 17.28
C SER A 245 -0.18 -3.15 18.39
N SER A 246 -0.15 -1.85 18.06
CA SER A 246 -0.42 -0.76 19.00
C SER A 246 -1.84 -0.24 18.93
N LYS A 247 -2.66 -0.70 17.97
CA LYS A 247 -4.04 -0.23 17.81
C LYS A 247 -4.93 -0.66 18.98
N THR A 248 -5.91 0.16 19.34
CA THR A 248 -6.97 -0.23 20.27
C THR A 248 -8.01 -1.08 19.55
N LYS A 249 -8.88 -1.76 20.31
CA LYS A 249 -9.97 -2.55 19.73
C LYS A 249 -10.88 -1.70 18.84
N GLU A 250 -11.22 -0.49 19.26
CA GLU A 250 -12.06 0.43 18.48
C GLU A 250 -11.38 0.90 17.19
N GLU A 251 -10.05 1.01 17.19
CA GLU A 251 -9.26 1.34 16.00
C GLU A 251 -9.16 0.15 15.03
N MET A 252 -9.07 -1.07 15.55
CA MET A 252 -9.06 -2.32 14.76
C MET A 252 -10.37 -2.55 14.01
N GLU A 253 -11.50 -2.19 14.62
CA GLU A 253 -12.84 -2.34 14.03
C GLU A 253 -13.14 -1.27 12.96
N GLN A 254 -12.33 -0.21 12.89
CA GLN A 254 -12.50 0.83 11.86
C GLN A 254 -12.07 0.32 10.49
N SER A 255 -12.87 0.64 9.48
CA SER A 255 -12.50 0.37 8.09
C SER A 255 -11.20 1.10 7.75
N ARG A 256 -10.21 0.37 7.24
CA ARG A 256 -8.94 0.94 6.79
C ARG A 256 -9.12 2.04 5.73
N ASN A 257 -10.24 2.06 5.00
CA ASN A 257 -10.55 3.14 4.05
C ASN A 257 -10.90 4.48 4.72
N THR A 258 -11.16 4.52 6.03
CA THR A 258 -11.50 5.77 6.73
C THR A 258 -10.31 6.47 7.34
N TYR A 259 -9.16 5.79 7.45
CA TYR A 259 -7.97 6.37 8.05
C TYR A 259 -6.69 6.20 7.23
N GLU A 260 -6.58 5.18 6.38
CA GLU A 260 -5.37 4.97 5.59
C GLU A 260 -5.41 5.73 4.27
N ILE A 261 -4.60 6.78 4.19
CA ILE A 261 -4.34 7.55 2.98
C ILE A 261 -3.27 6.84 2.14
N ILE A 262 -2.23 6.33 2.83
CA ILE A 262 -1.16 5.52 2.24
C ILE A 262 -1.16 4.15 2.92
N ARG A 263 -1.06 3.09 2.13
CA ARG A 263 -0.91 1.71 2.60
C ARG A 263 0.44 1.16 2.21
N GLN A 264 1.20 0.64 3.15
CA GLN A 264 2.33 -0.24 2.83
C GLN A 264 1.84 -1.56 2.21
N ARG A 265 2.64 -2.12 1.31
CA ARG A 265 2.45 -3.41 0.65
C ARG A 265 3.59 -4.36 1.01
N PRO A 266 3.26 -5.62 1.29
CA PRO A 266 2.17 -5.95 2.21
C PRO A 266 2.50 -5.33 3.56
N LEU A 267 1.53 -4.63 4.15
CA LEU A 267 1.74 -3.98 5.46
C LEU A 267 2.12 -5.07 6.48
N ASN A 268 3.23 -4.91 7.20
CA ASN A 268 3.54 -5.68 8.41
C ASN A 268 3.61 -7.22 8.35
N TYR A 269 3.77 -7.86 7.18
CA TYR A 269 4.11 -9.30 7.15
C TYR A 269 5.63 -9.55 7.26
N PHE A 270 6.47 -8.76 6.58
CA PHE A 270 7.88 -9.14 6.34
C PHE A 270 8.94 -8.53 7.24
N ILE A 271 8.59 -7.52 8.05
CA ILE A 271 9.53 -6.90 9.02
C ILE A 271 9.32 -7.49 10.43
N TYR A 272 8.13 -8.01 10.72
CA TYR A 272 7.69 -8.36 12.07
C TYR A 272 7.43 -9.84 12.29
N HIS A 273 7.84 -10.69 11.35
CA HIS A 273 7.81 -12.13 11.60
C HIS A 273 8.93 -12.64 12.52
N MET A 274 9.88 -11.82 13.03
CA MET A 274 10.81 -12.28 14.10
C MET A 274 11.23 -11.30 15.23
N ASP A 275 11.02 -9.97 15.20
CA ASP A 275 11.51 -9.08 16.29
C ASP A 275 10.48 -8.15 16.98
N VAL A 276 9.24 -8.02 16.49
CA VAL A 276 8.13 -7.44 17.26
C VAL A 276 6.94 -8.36 17.09
N LYS A 277 6.32 -8.78 18.19
CA LYS A 277 5.19 -9.70 18.12
C LYS A 277 4.03 -9.01 17.41
N LEU A 278 3.54 -9.60 16.32
CA LEU A 278 2.31 -9.17 15.63
C LEU A 278 1.13 -9.08 16.62
N LYS A 279 1.13 -9.97 17.62
CA LYS A 279 0.21 -9.91 18.76
C LYS A 279 0.77 -8.98 19.84
N PRO A 280 -0.04 -8.10 20.44
CA PRO A 280 0.39 -7.22 21.51
C PRO A 280 0.93 -8.03 22.69
N GLU A 281 2.00 -7.58 23.33
CA GLU A 281 2.67 -8.30 24.43
C GLU A 281 1.91 -8.29 25.76
N ARG A 282 0.67 -7.76 25.79
CA ARG A 282 -0.13 -7.69 27.01
C ARG A 282 -0.69 -9.06 27.40
N ALA A 283 -0.80 -9.31 28.71
CA ALA A 283 -1.05 -10.63 29.30
C ALA A 283 -2.38 -11.29 28.91
N GLU A 284 -3.41 -10.52 28.53
CA GLU A 284 -4.72 -11.04 28.14
C GLU A 284 -5.23 -10.30 26.90
N MET A 285 -5.44 -11.05 25.81
CA MET A 285 -6.23 -10.60 24.66
C MET A 285 -7.64 -11.16 24.80
N THR A 286 -8.64 -10.39 24.39
CA THR A 286 -10.00 -10.92 24.32
C THR A 286 -10.14 -11.85 23.11
N ALA A 287 -11.06 -12.82 23.16
CA ALA A 287 -11.31 -13.73 22.03
C ALA A 287 -11.66 -13.00 20.71
N SER A 288 -12.24 -11.79 20.79
CA SER A 288 -12.49 -10.97 19.60
C SER A 288 -11.21 -10.37 19.01
N GLU A 289 -10.24 -10.02 19.86
CA GLU A 289 -8.94 -9.50 19.41
C GLU A 289 -8.10 -10.61 18.78
N GLU A 290 -8.09 -11.80 19.40
CA GLU A 290 -7.41 -12.97 18.83
C GLU A 290 -7.92 -13.30 17.41
N ARG A 291 -9.25 -13.33 17.24
CA ARG A 291 -9.87 -13.54 15.92
C ARG A 291 -9.49 -12.46 14.92
N TRP A 292 -9.48 -11.19 15.34
CA TRP A 292 -9.07 -10.09 14.46
C TRP A 292 -7.63 -10.27 13.96
N TYR A 293 -6.69 -10.65 14.83
CA TYR A 293 -5.31 -10.90 14.42
C TYR A 293 -5.16 -12.14 13.53
N GLU A 294 -5.95 -13.19 13.76
CA GLU A 294 -5.98 -14.36 12.87
C GLU A 294 -6.52 -14.02 11.48
N GLU A 295 -7.56 -13.18 11.40
CA GLU A 295 -8.09 -12.66 10.14
C GLU A 295 -7.09 -11.74 9.45
N LEU A 296 -6.48 -10.82 10.19
CA LEU A 296 -5.42 -9.96 9.70
C LEU A 296 -4.28 -10.79 9.10
N GLN A 297 -3.79 -11.80 9.82
CA GLN A 297 -2.70 -12.64 9.33
C GLN A 297 -3.05 -13.29 7.98
N LYS A 298 -4.26 -13.81 7.82
CA LYS A 298 -4.72 -14.40 6.55
C LYS A 298 -4.80 -13.37 5.42
N ASP A 299 -5.28 -12.17 5.73
CA ASP A 299 -5.32 -11.07 4.76
C ASP A 299 -3.91 -10.65 4.35
N LEU A 300 -2.96 -10.62 5.28
CA LEU A 300 -1.57 -10.29 5.02
C LEU A 300 -0.86 -11.36 4.18
N GLU A 301 -1.08 -12.65 4.44
CA GLU A 301 -0.56 -13.75 3.62
C GLU A 301 -1.06 -13.63 2.17
N LYS A 302 -2.36 -13.39 2.01
CA LYS A 302 -2.98 -13.16 0.70
C LYS A 302 -2.41 -11.93 0.00
N ASP A 303 -2.31 -10.81 0.70
CA ASP A 303 -1.77 -9.57 0.15
C ASP A 303 -0.28 -9.67 -0.20
N SER A 304 0.46 -10.51 0.53
CA SER A 304 1.86 -10.82 0.25
C SER A 304 2.06 -11.55 -1.07
N VAL A 305 1.20 -12.52 -1.37
CA VAL A 305 1.20 -13.19 -2.68
C VAL A 305 0.79 -12.23 -3.79
N LEU A 306 -0.21 -11.36 -3.55
CA LEU A 306 -0.60 -10.34 -4.52
C LEU A 306 0.51 -9.32 -4.80
N TRP A 307 1.24 -8.90 -3.77
CA TRP A 307 2.43 -8.08 -3.91
C TRP A 307 3.51 -8.81 -4.72
N PHE A 308 3.78 -10.09 -4.40
CA PHE A 308 4.74 -10.91 -5.13
C PHE A 308 4.40 -10.98 -6.63
N LEU A 309 3.13 -11.21 -6.98
CA LEU A 309 2.67 -11.25 -8.36
C LEU A 309 2.84 -9.92 -9.11
N ASP A 310 2.73 -8.78 -8.42
CA ASP A 310 3.03 -7.47 -8.98
C ASP A 310 4.54 -7.25 -9.14
N PHE A 311 5.31 -7.64 -8.12
CA PHE A 311 6.77 -7.49 -8.07
C PHE A 311 7.47 -8.35 -9.12
N ILE A 312 7.09 -9.62 -9.24
CA ILE A 312 7.71 -10.59 -10.17
C ILE A 312 7.58 -10.15 -11.63
N TYR A 313 6.45 -9.51 -11.99
CA TYR A 313 6.26 -8.94 -13.32
C TYR A 313 7.20 -7.77 -13.59
N ARG A 314 7.44 -6.91 -12.59
CA ARG A 314 8.40 -5.81 -12.68
C ARG A 314 9.83 -6.32 -12.72
N LEU A 315 10.20 -7.26 -11.85
CA LEU A 315 11.51 -7.92 -11.84
C LEU A 315 11.82 -8.52 -13.21
N ARG A 316 10.87 -9.24 -13.80
CA ARG A 316 10.98 -9.78 -15.15
C ARG A 316 11.18 -8.69 -16.20
N ASN A 317 10.46 -7.57 -16.12
CA ASN A 317 10.63 -6.47 -17.08
C ASN A 317 12.02 -5.83 -16.93
N ALA A 318 12.49 -5.64 -15.71
CA ALA A 318 13.82 -5.10 -15.43
C ALA A 318 14.91 -6.03 -15.97
N LEU A 319 14.76 -7.35 -15.80
CA LEU A 319 15.65 -8.36 -16.38
C LEU A 319 15.74 -8.27 -17.90
N PHE A 320 14.60 -8.30 -18.60
CA PHE A 320 14.57 -8.31 -20.07
C PHE A 320 14.89 -6.96 -20.72
N HIS A 321 14.85 -5.87 -19.95
CA HIS A 321 15.30 -4.55 -20.39
C HIS A 321 16.74 -4.24 -19.96
N GLU A 322 17.49 -5.25 -19.48
CA GLU A 322 18.90 -5.14 -19.08
C GLU A 322 19.14 -4.01 -18.05
N ILE A 323 18.13 -3.73 -17.21
CA ILE A 323 18.22 -2.73 -16.14
C ILE A 323 19.06 -3.27 -14.99
N ILE A 324 18.99 -4.59 -14.76
CA ILE A 324 19.63 -5.26 -13.63
C ILE A 324 20.79 -6.13 -14.11
N ASP A 325 21.85 -6.24 -13.31
CA ASP A 325 22.90 -7.22 -13.53
C ASP A 325 22.48 -8.55 -12.88
N PRO A 326 22.06 -9.56 -13.67
CA PRO A 326 21.63 -10.83 -13.12
C PRO A 326 22.79 -11.64 -12.52
N LEU A 327 24.05 -11.21 -12.68
CA LEU A 327 25.25 -11.90 -12.19
C LEU A 327 25.67 -11.45 -10.79
N ASP A 328 25.02 -10.44 -10.24
CA ASP A 328 25.25 -9.95 -8.89
C ASP A 328 24.64 -10.89 -7.83
N GLU A 329 25.31 -11.02 -6.69
CA GLU A 329 24.94 -11.95 -5.61
C GLU A 329 23.56 -11.62 -5.01
N GLU A 330 23.22 -10.33 -4.84
CA GLU A 330 21.94 -9.90 -4.28
C GLU A 330 20.79 -10.28 -5.23
N TRP A 331 21.00 -10.06 -6.54
CA TRP A 331 20.04 -10.46 -7.56
C TRP A 331 19.87 -11.98 -7.64
N GLN A 332 20.93 -12.77 -7.47
CA GLN A 332 20.83 -14.24 -7.45
C GLN A 332 19.96 -14.74 -6.28
N ILE A 333 20.06 -14.12 -5.10
CA ILE A 333 19.19 -14.45 -3.97
C ILE A 333 17.72 -14.12 -4.29
N ILE A 334 17.46 -12.95 -4.88
CA ILE A 334 16.12 -12.56 -5.33
C ILE A 334 15.58 -13.59 -6.34
N PHE A 335 16.35 -13.93 -7.37
CA PHE A 335 15.93 -14.86 -8.43
C PHE A 335 15.68 -16.26 -7.91
N LYS A 336 16.51 -16.77 -7.01
CA LYS A 336 16.31 -18.07 -6.37
C LYS A 336 14.95 -18.15 -5.67
N ASN A 337 14.65 -17.19 -4.80
CA ASN A 337 13.42 -17.20 -4.01
C ASN A 337 12.19 -16.89 -4.89
N ALA A 338 12.34 -15.98 -5.85
CA ALA A 338 11.34 -15.68 -6.87
C ALA A 338 10.97 -16.92 -7.69
N TYR A 339 11.96 -17.70 -8.12
CA TYR A 339 11.77 -18.97 -8.81
C TYR A 339 10.98 -19.97 -7.97
N LEU A 340 11.34 -20.15 -6.69
CA LEU A 340 10.69 -21.12 -5.80
C LEU A 340 9.19 -20.81 -5.65
N VAL A 341 8.84 -19.56 -5.37
CA VAL A 341 7.44 -19.14 -5.24
C VAL A 341 6.68 -19.30 -6.56
N LEU A 342 7.31 -18.88 -7.67
CA LEU A 342 6.65 -18.94 -8.98
C LEU A 342 6.44 -20.40 -9.44
N LYS A 343 7.33 -21.32 -9.08
CA LYS A 343 7.19 -22.74 -9.35
C LYS A 343 5.94 -23.31 -8.67
N GLU A 344 5.74 -23.02 -7.38
CA GLU A 344 4.55 -23.49 -6.67
C GLU A 344 3.27 -22.95 -7.29
N ILE A 345 3.26 -21.67 -7.71
CA ILE A 345 2.14 -21.07 -8.45
C ILE A 345 1.88 -21.81 -9.78
N VAL A 346 2.93 -22.16 -10.51
CA VAL A 346 2.83 -22.91 -11.77
C VAL A 346 2.25 -24.31 -11.52
N ASP A 347 2.77 -25.03 -10.53
CA ASP A 347 2.31 -26.39 -10.19
C ASP A 347 0.82 -26.40 -9.84
N LEU A 348 0.34 -25.38 -9.11
CA LEU A 348 -1.08 -25.21 -8.80
C LEU A 348 -1.93 -24.90 -10.01
N ASN A 349 -1.44 -24.04 -10.91
CA ASN A 349 -2.15 -23.74 -12.14
C ASN A 349 -2.27 -24.99 -13.02
N ILE A 350 -1.21 -25.80 -13.11
CA ILE A 350 -1.21 -27.08 -13.82
C ILE A 350 -2.25 -28.01 -13.20
N GLY A 351 -2.28 -28.15 -11.87
CA GLY A 351 -3.29 -28.96 -11.18
C GLY A 351 -4.73 -28.52 -11.50
N GLN A 352 -5.01 -27.22 -11.48
CA GLN A 352 -6.34 -26.70 -11.84
C GLN A 352 -6.72 -26.95 -13.30
N ILE A 353 -5.77 -26.85 -14.21
CA ILE A 353 -6.00 -27.15 -15.63
C ILE A 353 -6.32 -28.64 -15.80
N GLN A 354 -5.60 -29.52 -15.10
CA GLN A 354 -5.84 -30.97 -15.13
C GLN A 354 -7.22 -31.33 -14.57
N GLU A 355 -7.57 -30.82 -13.38
CA GLU A 355 -8.91 -31.01 -12.78
C GLU A 355 -10.03 -30.54 -13.71
N GLY A 356 -9.85 -29.38 -14.36
CA GLY A 356 -10.83 -28.84 -15.31
C GLY A 356 -10.93 -29.64 -16.62
N SER A 357 -9.87 -30.35 -17.02
CA SER A 357 -9.87 -31.22 -18.20
C SER A 357 -10.51 -32.59 -17.94
N GLU A 358 -10.59 -33.01 -16.68
CA GLU A 358 -11.17 -34.29 -16.25
C GLU A 358 -12.66 -34.21 -15.88
N GLN A 359 -13.24 -33.00 -15.76
CA GLN A 359 -14.69 -32.82 -15.67
C GLN A 359 -15.31 -32.94 -17.07
N PRO A 360 -16.16 -33.95 -17.34
CA PRO A 360 -16.86 -34.03 -18.62
C PRO A 360 -17.76 -32.81 -18.77
N ALA A 361 -17.82 -32.26 -19.99
CA ALA A 361 -18.85 -31.30 -20.37
C ALA A 361 -20.22 -31.91 -20.01
N GLN A 362 -20.86 -31.39 -18.97
CA GLN A 362 -22.26 -31.65 -18.72
C GLN A 362 -23.04 -30.78 -19.71
N ASP A 363 -23.53 -31.41 -20.76
CA ASP A 363 -24.50 -30.86 -21.71
C ASP A 363 -25.81 -30.42 -21.01
#